data_AF-A0A7J5Z120-F1
#
_entry.id   AF-A0A7J5Z120-F1
#
_cell.length_a   1.000
_cell.length_b   1.000
_cell.length_c   1.000
_cell.angle_alpha   90.00
_cell.angle_beta   90.00
_cell.angle_gamma   90.00
#
_symmetry.space_group_name_H-M   'P 1'
#
loop_
_entity.id
_entity.type
_entity.pdbx_description
1 polymer ?
#
loop_
_entity_poly.entity_id
_entity_poly.type
_entity_poly.pdbx_seq_one_letter_code
_entity_poly.pdbx_strand_id
1 'polypeptide(L)'
;MALPDTIVFFDLETTGLDTKSCDIVQLAANCENYDFNRYILPGIPIEDGATEVNGLTVVSGFVDTFLLSRKLYPQLKYFNQPYLVHYFLERQYNAHNAVEDAKQLEELFNYWKPDDDDIEEVTSRI
;
A
#
# COMPACT_ATOMS: atom_id res chain seq x y z
N MET A 1 39.32 12.35 -6.68
CA MET A 1 38.31 11.30 -6.52
C MET A 1 37.37 11.43 -7.71
N ALA A 2 37.16 10.37 -8.49
CA ALA A 2 36.06 10.37 -9.45
C ALA A 2 34.74 10.37 -8.65
N LEU A 3 33.76 11.18 -9.06
CA LEU A 3 32.39 11.04 -8.56
C LEU A 3 31.87 9.64 -8.97
N PRO A 4 30.96 9.03 -8.20
CA PRO A 4 30.34 7.78 -8.62
C PRO A 4 29.73 7.94 -10.02
N ASP A 5 29.84 6.91 -10.87
CA ASP A 5 29.34 6.90 -12.25
C ASP A 5 27.81 7.07 -12.35
N THR A 6 27.10 7.05 -11.21
CA THR A 6 25.66 7.20 -11.15
C THR A 6 25.28 8.03 -9.93
N ILE A 7 24.56 9.14 -10.15
CA ILE A 7 24.00 10.00 -9.11
C ILE A 7 22.48 9.95 -9.25
N VAL A 8 21.80 9.56 -8.18
CA VAL A 8 20.33 9.54 -8.09
C VAL A 8 19.90 10.73 -7.25
N PHE A 9 18.98 11.52 -7.78
CA PHE A 9 18.30 12.58 -7.05
C PHE A 9 16.96 12.03 -6.58
N PHE A 10 16.61 12.24 -5.32
CA PHE A 10 15.33 11.80 -4.77
C PHE A 10 14.71 12.88 -3.90
N ASP A 11 13.39 12.80 -3.77
CA ASP A 11 12.60 13.68 -2.93
C ASP A 11 11.45 12.89 -2.28
N LEU A 12 10.98 13.36 -1.13
CA LEU A 12 9.99 12.68 -0.31
C LEU A 12 8.85 13.63 0.06
N GLU A 13 7.63 13.10 0.01
CA GLU A 13 6.47 13.72 0.65
C GLU A 13 6.04 12.89 1.85
N THR A 14 5.62 13.56 2.92
CA THR A 14 5.28 12.92 4.20
C THR A 14 3.89 13.30 4.68
N THR A 15 3.37 12.56 5.66
CA THR A 15 2.11 12.90 6.34
C THR A 15 2.18 14.16 7.20
N GLY A 16 3.38 14.66 7.51
CA GLY A 16 3.60 15.78 8.41
C GLY A 16 5.09 16.13 8.55
N LEU A 17 5.43 17.05 9.45
CA LEU A 17 6.81 17.53 9.64
C LEU A 17 7.58 16.86 10.78
N ASP A 18 6.89 16.16 11.69
CA ASP A 18 7.56 15.46 12.80
C ASP A 18 8.19 14.15 12.32
N THR A 19 9.51 14.19 12.11
CA THR A 19 10.31 13.06 11.62
C THR A 19 10.29 11.82 12.52
N LYS A 20 9.75 11.91 13.74
CA LYS A 20 9.58 10.76 14.64
C LYS A 20 8.23 10.07 14.49
N SER A 21 7.25 10.71 13.87
CA SER A 21 5.88 10.22 13.82
C SER A 21 5.26 10.23 12.43
N CYS A 22 5.79 11.00 11.47
CA CYS A 22 5.26 11.04 10.11
C CYS A 22 5.64 9.80 9.29
N ASP A 23 4.76 9.41 8.37
CA ASP A 23 5.02 8.41 7.34
C ASP A 23 5.44 9.08 6.03
N ILE A 24 6.21 8.36 5.20
CA ILE A 24 6.45 8.75 3.80
C ILE A 24 5.22 8.34 2.98
N VAL A 25 4.65 9.27 2.22
CA VAL A 25 3.48 9.04 1.35
C VAL A 25 3.80 9.11 -0.14
N GLN A 26 4.94 9.69 -0.51
CA GLN A 26 5.46 9.65 -1.86
C GLN A 26 6.99 9.55 -1.84
N LEU A 27 7.53 8.75 -2.76
CA LEU A 27 8.95 8.72 -3.09
C LEU A 27 9.11 8.92 -4.59
N ALA A 28 9.82 9.98 -4.95
CA ALA A 28 10.21 10.25 -6.33
C ALA A 28 11.74 10.21 -6.46
N ALA A 29 12.24 9.65 -7.56
CA ALA A 29 13.66 9.65 -7.86
C ALA A 29 13.90 9.81 -9.37
N ASN A 30 15.00 10.47 -9.71
CA ASN A 30 15.45 10.65 -11.09
C ASN A 30 16.95 10.37 -11.21
N CYS A 31 17.31 9.70 -12.30
CA CYS A 31 18.68 9.47 -12.71
C CYS A 31 18.73 9.42 -14.24
N GLU A 32 19.33 10.42 -14.87
CA GLU A 32 19.38 10.54 -16.34
C GLU A 32 17.97 10.43 -16.96
N ASN A 33 17.73 9.35 -17.73
CA ASN A 33 16.49 9.08 -18.45
C ASN A 33 15.52 8.18 -17.65
N TYR A 34 15.85 7.86 -16.40
CA TYR A 34 15.02 7.05 -15.53
C TYR A 34 14.27 7.94 -14.54
N ASP A 35 12.95 7.84 -14.54
CA ASP A 35 12.08 8.37 -13.49
C ASP A 35 11.49 7.23 -12.65
N PHE A 36 11.36 7.49 -11.36
CA PHE A 36 10.66 6.66 -10.40
C PHE A 36 9.70 7.56 -9.64
N ASN A 37 8.44 7.16 -9.56
CA ASN A 37 7.44 7.86 -8.76
C ASN A 37 6.47 6.82 -8.19
N ARG A 38 6.39 6.74 -6.86
CA ARG A 38 5.49 5.83 -6.14
C ARG A 38 4.84 6.54 -4.97
N TYR A 39 3.59 6.17 -4.73
CA TYR A 39 2.80 6.57 -3.58
C TYR A 39 2.69 5.41 -2.60
N ILE A 40 2.63 5.74 -1.32
CA ILE A 40 2.54 4.79 -0.22
C ILE A 40 1.30 5.17 0.59
N LEU A 41 0.45 4.20 0.87
CA LEU A 41 -0.69 4.40 1.76
C LEU A 41 -0.15 4.61 3.18
N PRO A 42 -0.42 5.75 3.84
CA PRO A 42 0.10 5.99 5.17
C PRO A 42 -0.59 5.13 6.21
N GLY A 43 0.04 4.93 7.37
CA GLY A 43 -0.55 4.27 8.54
C GLY A 43 -1.13 5.25 9.57
N ILE A 44 -0.96 6.57 9.34
CA ILE A 44 -1.51 7.66 10.14
C ILE A 44 -2.07 8.78 9.25
N PRO A 45 -2.94 9.68 9.74
CA PRO A 45 -3.58 10.67 8.89
C PRO A 45 -2.54 11.64 8.31
N ILE A 46 -2.75 12.08 7.07
CA ILE A 46 -2.01 13.20 6.50
C ILE A 46 -2.51 14.48 7.18
N GLU A 47 -1.61 15.24 7.81
CA GLU A 47 -1.92 16.53 8.42
C GLU A 47 -2.47 17.49 7.36
N ASP A 48 -3.45 18.33 7.74
CA ASP A 48 -4.05 19.32 6.84
C ASP A 48 -2.98 20.22 6.20
N GLY A 49 -1.99 20.66 7.00
CA GLY A 49 -0.88 21.48 6.51
C GLY A 49 0.02 20.77 5.51
N ALA A 50 0.20 19.45 5.62
CA ALA A 50 0.95 18.68 4.62
C ALA A 50 0.15 18.56 3.32
N THR A 51 -1.15 18.27 3.43
CA THR A 51 -2.09 18.24 2.29
C THR A 51 -2.12 19.57 1.54
N GLU A 52 -2.13 20.71 2.26
CA GLU A 52 -2.10 22.05 1.65
C GLU A 52 -0.84 22.31 0.82
N VAL A 53 0.29 21.71 1.21
CA VAL A 53 1.59 21.93 0.55
C VAL A 53 1.80 20.99 -0.64
N ASN A 54 1.53 19.69 -0.48
CA ASN A 54 1.82 18.69 -1.51
C ASN A 54 0.60 18.20 -2.30
N GLY A 55 -0.62 18.54 -1.84
CA GLY A 55 -1.87 18.17 -2.51
C GLY A 55 -2.26 16.69 -2.38
N LEU A 56 -1.61 15.93 -1.48
CA LEU A 56 -1.87 14.50 -1.31
C LEU A 56 -3.00 14.26 -0.32
N THR A 57 -3.95 13.41 -0.72
CA THR A 57 -5.05 12.92 0.12
C THR A 57 -5.22 11.43 -0.08
N VAL A 58 -5.64 10.71 0.95
CA VAL A 58 -6.11 9.32 0.79
C VAL A 58 -7.48 9.35 0.11
N VAL A 59 -7.64 8.58 -0.97
CA VAL A 59 -8.90 8.45 -1.70
C VAL A 59 -9.57 7.11 -1.40
N SER A 60 -10.90 7.09 -1.39
CA SER A 60 -11.70 5.86 -1.30
C SER A 60 -11.39 4.94 -2.49
N GLY A 61 -11.06 3.68 -2.23
CA GLY A 61 -10.75 2.68 -3.27
C GLY A 61 -9.41 1.97 -3.10
N PHE A 62 -8.56 2.42 -2.16
CA PHE A 62 -7.38 1.66 -1.74
C PHE A 62 -7.75 0.71 -0.62
N VAL A 63 -7.59 -0.59 -0.85
CA VAL A 63 -7.91 -1.64 0.13
C VAL A 63 -6.64 -2.37 0.51
N ASP A 64 -6.28 -2.30 1.79
CA ASP A 64 -5.33 -3.25 2.35
C ASP A 64 -6.04 -4.60 2.58
N THR A 65 -5.85 -5.51 1.62
CA THR A 65 -6.44 -6.86 1.69
C THR A 65 -6.02 -7.67 2.92
N PHE A 66 -4.86 -7.37 3.53
CA PHE A 66 -4.45 -8.02 4.76
C PHE A 66 -5.30 -7.54 5.93
N LEU A 67 -5.47 -6.22 6.10
CA LEU A 67 -6.35 -5.67 7.12
C LEU A 67 -7.80 -6.11 6.92
N LEU A 68 -8.28 -6.09 5.67
CA LEU A 68 -9.62 -6.57 5.31
C LEU A 68 -9.80 -8.04 5.69
N SER A 69 -8.86 -8.91 5.33
CA SER A 69 -8.96 -10.34 5.66
C SER A 69 -9.06 -10.60 7.17
N ARG A 70 -8.32 -9.83 7.99
CA ARG A 70 -8.37 -9.92 9.45
C ARG A 70 -9.69 -9.42 10.04
N LYS A 71 -10.29 -8.40 9.43
CA LYS A 71 -11.61 -7.88 9.81
C LYS A 71 -12.71 -8.90 9.50
N LEU A 72 -12.72 -9.43 8.28
CA LEU A 72 -13.75 -10.37 7.81
C LEU A 72 -13.66 -11.75 8.46
N TYR A 73 -12.43 -12.21 8.75
CA TYR A 73 -12.18 -13.58 9.22
C TYR A 73 -11.28 -13.62 10.46
N PRO A 74 -11.65 -12.97 11.58
CA PRO A 74 -10.81 -12.83 12.76
C PRO A 74 -10.42 -14.16 13.42
N GLN A 75 -11.16 -15.24 13.12
CA GLN A 75 -10.92 -16.59 13.61
C GLN A 75 -9.78 -17.33 12.88
N LEU A 76 -9.31 -16.84 11.73
CA LEU A 76 -8.23 -17.52 11.00
C LEU A 76 -6.91 -17.44 11.76
N LYS A 77 -6.14 -18.52 11.68
CA LYS A 77 -4.82 -18.60 12.32
C LYS A 77 -3.72 -17.94 11.49
N TYR A 78 -3.88 -17.88 10.18
CA TYR A 78 -2.88 -17.38 9.24
C TYR A 78 -3.52 -16.43 8.23
N PHE A 79 -2.77 -15.40 7.83
CA PHE A 79 -3.22 -14.37 6.88
C PHE A 79 -2.17 -14.05 5.82
N ASN A 80 -1.16 -14.92 5.64
CA ASN A 80 -0.24 -14.76 4.52
C ASN A 80 -0.98 -15.08 3.21
N GLN A 81 -0.63 -14.37 2.14
CA GLN A 81 -1.35 -14.43 0.88
C GLN A 81 -1.48 -15.84 0.28
N PRO A 82 -0.43 -16.69 0.21
CA PRO A 82 -0.59 -18.06 -0.30
C PRO A 82 -1.58 -18.89 0.50
N TYR A 83 -1.62 -18.73 1.83
CA TYR A 83 -2.61 -19.41 2.67
C TYR A 83 -4.02 -18.95 2.34
N LEU A 84 -4.26 -17.64 2.24
CA LEU A 84 -5.60 -17.10 1.96
C LEU A 84 -6.11 -17.56 0.58
N VAL A 85 -5.24 -17.53 -0.44
CA VAL A 85 -5.56 -18.05 -1.78
C VAL A 85 -5.91 -19.53 -1.74
N HIS A 86 -5.10 -20.34 -1.05
CA HIS A 86 -5.39 -21.76 -0.93
C HIS A 86 -6.69 -22.04 -0.16
N TYR A 87 -6.91 -21.31 0.94
CA TYR A 87 -8.06 -21.52 1.82
C TYR A 87 -9.38 -21.11 1.16
N PHE A 88 -9.43 -19.98 0.44
CA PHE A 88 -10.66 -19.45 -0.14
C PHE A 88 -10.86 -19.82 -1.61
N LEU A 89 -9.79 -19.91 -2.40
CA LEU A 89 -9.86 -20.14 -3.86
C LEU A 89 -9.41 -21.56 -4.25
N GLU A 90 -9.11 -22.41 -3.27
CA GLU A 90 -8.75 -23.83 -3.42
C GLU A 90 -7.58 -24.10 -4.40
N ARG A 91 -6.63 -23.15 -4.50
CA ARG A 91 -5.51 -23.26 -5.45
C ARG A 91 -4.18 -22.84 -4.86
N GLN A 92 -3.11 -23.22 -5.55
CA GLN A 92 -1.77 -22.72 -5.31
C GLN A 92 -1.33 -21.88 -6.52
N TYR A 93 -0.41 -20.96 -6.30
CA TYR A 93 0.15 -20.12 -7.35
C TYR A 93 1.61 -19.80 -7.05
N ASN A 94 2.32 -19.25 -8.05
CA ASN A 94 3.70 -18.81 -7.89
C ASN A 94 3.75 -17.47 -7.15
N ALA A 95 3.67 -17.53 -5.82
CA ALA A 95 3.86 -16.37 -4.96
C ALA A 95 5.24 -15.73 -5.17
N HIS A 96 5.36 -14.43 -4.86
CA HIS A 96 6.55 -13.60 -5.09
C HIS A 96 6.73 -13.11 -6.54
N ASN A 97 5.68 -13.23 -7.36
CA ASN A 97 5.53 -12.46 -8.59
C ASN A 97 4.48 -11.37 -8.36
N ALA A 98 4.90 -10.10 -8.33
CA ALA A 98 4.01 -8.99 -7.97
C ALA A 98 2.73 -8.89 -8.82
N VAL A 99 2.79 -9.25 -10.10
CA VAL A 99 1.62 -9.22 -10.99
C VAL A 99 0.65 -10.34 -10.63
N GLU A 100 1.16 -11.55 -10.41
CA GLU A 100 0.31 -12.67 -9.97
C GLU A 100 -0.24 -12.44 -8.57
N ASP A 101 0.57 -11.90 -7.66
CA ASP A 101 0.13 -11.51 -6.32
C ASP A 101 -1.04 -10.51 -6.41
N ALA A 102 -0.94 -9.46 -7.22
CA ALA A 102 -2.04 -8.49 -7.40
C ALA A 102 -3.33 -9.14 -7.93
N LYS A 103 -3.24 -10.04 -8.92
CA LYS A 103 -4.40 -10.79 -9.43
C LYS A 103 -5.04 -11.67 -8.36
N GLN A 104 -4.23 -12.34 -7.54
CA GLN A 104 -4.74 -13.15 -6.44
C GLN A 104 -5.48 -12.30 -5.39
N LEU A 105 -4.98 -11.10 -5.09
CA LEU A 105 -5.65 -10.16 -4.18
C LEU A 105 -6.99 -9.69 -4.74
N GLU A 106 -7.06 -9.38 -6.03
CA GLU A 106 -8.31 -9.02 -6.71
C GLU A 106 -9.34 -10.16 -6.63
N GLU A 107 -8.93 -11.40 -6.92
CA GLU A 107 -9.84 -12.55 -6.85
C GLU A 107 -10.32 -12.83 -5.42
N LEU A 108 -9.44 -12.68 -4.42
CA LEU A 108 -9.85 -12.78 -3.01
C LEU A 108 -10.86 -11.70 -2.64
N PHE A 109 -10.61 -10.45 -3.01
CA PHE A 109 -11.52 -9.33 -2.76
C PHE A 109 -12.90 -9.60 -3.36
N ASN A 110 -12.95 -10.01 -4.63
CA ASN A 110 -14.19 -10.34 -5.34
C ASN A 110 -14.90 -11.57 -4.74
N TYR A 111 -14.16 -12.54 -4.20
CA TYR A 111 -14.73 -13.69 -3.52
C TYR A 111 -15.36 -13.32 -2.17
N TRP A 112 -14.68 -12.48 -1.38
CA TRP A 112 -15.13 -12.04 -0.07
C TRP A 112 -16.36 -11.13 -0.12
N LYS A 113 -16.52 -10.35 -1.20
CA LYS A 113 -17.63 -9.40 -1.40
C LYS A 113 -17.84 -8.48 -0.18
N PRO A 114 -16.79 -7.76 0.27
CA PRO A 114 -16.93 -6.78 1.34
C PRO A 114 -17.93 -5.69 0.94
N ASP A 115 -18.64 -5.14 1.93
CA ASP A 115 -19.48 -3.97 1.73
C ASP A 115 -18.69 -2.65 1.86
N ASP A 116 -19.37 -1.52 1.68
CA ASP A 116 -18.73 -0.20 1.72
C ASP A 116 -18.16 0.12 3.12
N ASP A 117 -18.82 -0.34 4.19
CA ASP A 117 -18.36 -0.14 5.58
C ASP A 117 -17.11 -0.99 5.88
N ASP A 118 -17.04 -2.19 5.31
CA ASP A 118 -15.85 -3.05 5.34
C ASP A 118 -14.64 -2.37 4.73
N ILE A 119 -14.82 -1.78 3.54
CA ILE A 119 -13.80 -1.07 2.78
C ILE A 119 -13.41 0.21 3.50
N GLU A 120 -14.37 1.05 3.87
CA GLU A 120 -14.12 2.34 4.49
C GLU A 120 -13.32 2.16 5.78
N GLU A 121 -13.66 1.21 6.64
CA GLU A 121 -12.93 1.04 7.91
C GLU A 121 -11.47 0.63 7.72
N VAL A 122 -11.13 -0.13 6.67
CA VAL A 122 -9.73 -0.53 6.42
C VAL A 122 -8.95 0.48 5.59
N THR A 123 -9.64 1.43 4.95
CA THR A 123 -9.04 2.55 4.21
C THR A 123 -8.92 3.82 5.08
N SER A 124 -9.84 4.03 6.02
CA SER A 124 -9.95 5.23 6.87
C SER A 124 -9.33 5.10 8.27
N ARG A 125 -8.85 3.90 8.63
CA ARG A 125 -8.07 3.68 9.86
C ARG A 125 -6.67 4.32 9.84
N ILE A 126 -6.43 5.18 8.86
CA ILE A 126 -5.24 5.98 8.68
C ILE A 126 -5.48 7.31 9.37
#